data_AF-A0A532D849-F1
#
_entry.id   AF-A0A532D849-F1
#
_cell.length_a   1.000
_cell.length_b   1.000
_cell.length_c   1.000
_cell.angle_alpha   90.00
_cell.angle_beta   90.00
_cell.angle_gamma   90.00
#
_symmetry.space_group_name_H-M   'P 1'
#
loop_
_entity.id
_entity.type
_entity.pdbx_description
1 polymer ?
#
loop_
_entity_poly.entity_id
_entity_poly.type
_entity_poly.pdbx_seq_one_letter_code
_entity_poly.pdbx_strand_id
1 'polypeptide(L)'
;MLPHRQRTRFKHATRPLCLQLGENVFTVNLLPQYPGWDTMRKDVLKAWKQAQETLQPSTVTRIGLRFINRIERESQEDRPANWLKATDYIPPGVLTSEPGFLSRVEARLDSQNRIIVTLGFQSEGAHGAVVLDIDRIVETEFPPDVEALGDAMDRLHEDVWYAFNSAKGDKLERLLVGGQQ
;
A
#
# COMPACT_ATOMS: atom_id res chain seq x y z
N MET A 1 15.80 21.92 -14.83
CA MET A 1 14.85 20.90 -15.33
C MET A 1 15.45 19.55 -14.98
N LEU A 2 14.92 18.81 -14.00
CA LEU A 2 15.39 17.44 -13.76
C LEU A 2 15.01 16.60 -14.99
N PRO A 3 15.92 15.81 -15.57
CA PRO A 3 15.58 14.99 -16.72
C PRO A 3 14.43 14.04 -16.34
N HIS A 4 13.51 13.82 -17.28
CA HIS A 4 12.49 12.79 -17.12
C HIS A 4 13.20 11.46 -16.88
N ARG A 5 13.18 10.97 -15.64
CA ARG A 5 13.64 9.60 -15.35
C ARG A 5 12.74 8.66 -16.14
N GLN A 6 13.27 8.13 -17.24
CA GLN A 6 12.57 7.17 -18.07
C GLN A 6 12.20 5.99 -17.19
N ARG A 7 10.89 5.78 -17.00
CA ARG A 7 10.36 4.62 -16.30
C ARG A 7 9.77 3.70 -17.33
N THR A 8 10.37 2.52 -17.48
CA THR A 8 9.83 1.49 -18.37
C THR A 8 8.82 0.67 -17.59
N ARG A 9 7.66 0.42 -18.21
CA ARG A 9 6.55 -0.30 -17.60
C ARG A 9 6.28 -1.59 -18.37
N PHE A 10 6.28 -2.71 -17.65
CA PHE A 10 5.97 -4.02 -18.20
C PHE A 10 4.70 -4.55 -17.54
N LYS A 11 3.69 -4.86 -18.34
CA LYS A 11 2.49 -5.53 -17.85
C LYS A 11 2.70 -7.03 -17.91
N HIS A 12 2.25 -7.74 -16.88
CA HIS A 12 2.19 -9.18 -16.94
C HIS A 12 1.18 -9.63 -18.01
N ALA A 13 1.47 -10.72 -18.71
CA ALA A 13 0.68 -11.16 -19.87
C ALA A 13 -0.78 -11.49 -19.54
N THR A 14 -1.02 -12.11 -18.38
CA THR A 14 -2.35 -12.61 -17.98
C THR A 14 -2.89 -12.01 -16.66
N ARG A 15 -2.03 -11.85 -15.66
CA ARG A 15 -2.39 -11.31 -14.33
C ARG A 15 -2.36 -9.78 -14.28
N PRO A 16 -3.11 -9.15 -13.37
CA PRO A 16 -3.17 -7.68 -13.21
C PRO A 16 -1.93 -7.10 -12.51
N LEU A 17 -0.73 -7.57 -12.87
CA LEU A 17 0.54 -7.17 -12.27
C LEU A 17 1.35 -6.31 -13.26
N CYS A 18 2.06 -5.33 -12.72
CA CYS A 18 2.82 -4.38 -13.50
C CYS A 18 4.18 -4.11 -12.84
N LEU A 19 5.25 -4.45 -13.55
CA LEU A 19 6.61 -4.09 -13.18
C LEU A 19 6.95 -2.70 -13.72
N GLN A 20 7.62 -1.88 -12.93
CA GLN A 20 8.19 -0.61 -13.34
C GLN A 20 9.67 -0.58 -12.96
N LEU A 21 10.50 -0.20 -13.93
CA LEU A 21 11.94 -0.05 -13.76
C LEU A 21 12.36 1.38 -14.08
N GLY A 22 13.27 1.92 -13.29
CA GLY A 22 13.99 3.16 -13.56
C GLY A 22 15.39 3.09 -12.97
N GLU A 23 16.20 4.13 -13.18
CA GLU A 23 17.63 4.19 -12.81
C GLU A 23 17.97 3.64 -11.41
N ASN A 24 17.12 3.87 -10.41
CA ASN A 24 17.29 3.35 -9.05
C ASN A 24 15.95 2.92 -8.44
N VAL A 25 15.03 2.44 -9.29
CA VAL A 25 13.66 2.12 -8.87
C VAL A 25 13.25 0.78 -9.48
N PHE A 26 12.85 -0.13 -8.61
CA PHE A 26 12.15 -1.36 -8.95
C PHE A 26 10.80 -1.31 -8.24
N THR A 27 9.70 -1.46 -8.97
CA THR A 27 8.36 -1.45 -8.37
C THR A 27 7.48 -2.49 -9.02
N VAL A 28 6.85 -3.31 -8.20
CA VAL A 28 5.81 -4.25 -8.62
C VAL A 28 4.49 -3.71 -8.10
N ASN A 29 3.58 -3.41 -9.03
CA ASN A 29 2.23 -2.97 -8.71
C ASN A 29 1.28 -4.11 -9.02
N LEU A 30 0.31 -4.33 -8.14
CA LEU A 30 -0.77 -5.27 -8.36
C LEU A 30 -2.09 -4.48 -8.40
N LEU A 31 -2.81 -4.59 -9.51
CA LEU A 31 -4.14 -4.03 -9.67
C LEU A 31 -5.19 -5.05 -9.16
N PRO A 32 -6.41 -4.61 -8.83
CA PRO A 32 -7.46 -5.51 -8.36
C PRO A 32 -7.69 -6.73 -9.27
N GLN A 33 -8.01 -7.90 -8.74
CA GLN A 33 -8.27 -8.22 -7.32
C GLN A 33 -7.00 -8.67 -6.56
N TYR A 34 -6.91 -8.34 -5.27
CA TYR A 34 -5.77 -8.71 -4.41
C TYR A 34 -5.83 -10.21 -4.04
N PRO A 35 -4.84 -11.04 -4.41
CA PRO A 35 -4.86 -12.50 -4.20
C PRO A 35 -4.32 -12.92 -2.82
N GLY A 36 -4.12 -11.98 -1.90
CA GLY A 36 -3.50 -12.22 -0.60
C GLY A 36 -1.97 -12.05 -0.58
N TRP A 37 -1.44 -11.94 0.64
CA TRP A 37 -0.04 -11.58 0.88
C TRP A 37 0.94 -12.61 0.32
N ASP A 38 0.71 -13.90 0.58
CA ASP A 38 1.64 -14.95 0.15
C ASP A 38 1.84 -14.97 -1.36
N THR A 39 0.76 -14.75 -2.12
CA THR A 39 0.81 -14.69 -3.57
C THR A 39 1.57 -13.44 -4.04
N MET A 40 1.23 -12.27 -3.49
CA MET A 40 1.91 -11.01 -3.82
C MET A 40 3.41 -11.07 -3.49
N ARG A 41 3.77 -11.56 -2.31
CA ARG A 41 5.16 -11.76 -1.87
C ARG A 41 5.92 -12.65 -2.84
N LYS A 42 5.36 -13.81 -3.21
CA LYS A 42 5.98 -14.73 -4.18
C LYS A 42 6.20 -14.06 -5.54
N ASP A 43 5.24 -13.28 -6.01
CA ASP A 43 5.35 -12.57 -7.30
C ASP A 43 6.47 -11.52 -7.29
N VAL A 44 6.53 -10.71 -6.22
CA VAL A 44 7.57 -9.69 -6.06
C VAL A 44 8.95 -10.31 -5.98
N LEU A 45 9.14 -11.34 -5.15
CA LEU A 45 10.43 -12.00 -4.98
C LEU A 45 10.88 -12.72 -6.26
N LYS A 46 9.95 -13.30 -7.02
CA LYS A 46 10.25 -13.88 -8.35
C LYS A 46 10.71 -12.81 -9.34
N ALA A 47 10.01 -11.67 -9.40
CA ALA A 47 10.38 -10.57 -10.28
C ALA A 47 11.72 -9.93 -9.85
N TRP A 48 11.95 -9.80 -8.54
CA TRP A 48 13.20 -9.29 -8.00
C TRP A 48 14.37 -10.21 -8.34
N LYS A 49 14.23 -11.53 -8.18
CA LYS A 49 15.27 -12.49 -8.56
C LYS A 49 15.72 -12.31 -10.01
N GLN A 50 14.76 -12.19 -10.94
CA GLN A 50 15.06 -11.96 -12.36
C GLN A 50 15.77 -10.62 -12.60
N ALA A 51 15.34 -9.57 -11.89
CA ALA A 51 15.98 -8.27 -11.95
C ALA A 51 17.39 -8.30 -11.35
N GLN A 52 17.61 -9.01 -10.25
CA GLN A 52 18.91 -9.17 -9.60
C GLN A 52 19.90 -9.87 -10.52
N GLU A 53 19.48 -10.96 -11.20
CA GLU A 53 20.31 -11.69 -12.17
C GLU A 53 20.73 -10.82 -13.36
N THR A 54 19.88 -9.87 -13.78
CA THR A 54 20.11 -9.03 -14.96
C THR A 54 20.83 -7.73 -14.63
N LEU A 55 20.40 -7.04 -13.56
CA LEU A 55 20.86 -5.70 -13.20
C LEU A 55 22.06 -5.73 -12.24
N GLN A 56 22.27 -6.84 -11.54
CA GLN A 56 23.34 -7.03 -10.56
C GLN A 56 23.46 -5.85 -9.58
N PRO A 57 22.36 -5.46 -8.89
CA PRO A 57 22.40 -4.35 -7.95
C PRO A 57 23.36 -4.68 -6.81
N SER A 58 24.14 -3.69 -6.35
CA SER A 58 25.09 -3.87 -5.24
C SER A 58 24.42 -3.78 -3.87
N THR A 59 23.36 -2.97 -3.74
CA THR A 59 22.66 -2.73 -2.48
C THR A 59 21.23 -2.26 -2.74
N VAL A 60 20.33 -2.50 -1.79
CA VAL A 60 19.00 -1.88 -1.73
C VAL A 60 18.99 -0.92 -0.55
N THR A 61 18.69 0.36 -0.80
CA THR A 61 18.75 1.41 0.25
C THR A 61 17.39 1.80 0.81
N ARG A 62 16.31 1.29 0.21
CA ARG A 62 14.94 1.57 0.62
C ARG A 62 13.99 0.49 0.14
N ILE A 63 13.11 0.05 1.04
CA ILE A 63 11.98 -0.82 0.72
C ILE A 63 10.71 -0.10 1.17
N GLY A 64 9.71 -0.07 0.27
CA GLY A 64 8.40 0.49 0.54
C GLY A 64 7.32 -0.52 0.20
N LEU A 65 6.31 -0.63 1.05
CA LEU A 65 5.14 -1.45 0.85
C LEU A 65 3.89 -0.59 1.03
N ARG A 66 3.03 -0.55 0.01
CA ARG A 66 1.86 0.33 -0.01
C ARG A 66 0.59 -0.44 -0.33
N PHE A 67 -0.43 -0.26 0.51
CA PHE A 67 -1.77 -0.79 0.31
C PHE A 67 -2.76 0.35 0.15
N ILE A 68 -3.48 0.36 -0.96
CA ILE A 68 -4.51 1.35 -1.28
C ILE A 68 -5.87 0.65 -1.17
N ASN A 69 -6.57 0.89 -0.07
CA ASN A 69 -7.87 0.31 0.22
C ASN A 69 -8.96 1.29 -0.19
N ARG A 70 -9.69 0.97 -1.26
CA ARG A 70 -10.81 1.77 -1.74
C ARG A 70 -12.12 1.17 -1.22
N ILE A 71 -12.81 1.92 -0.37
CA ILE A 71 -14.06 1.51 0.30
C ILE A 71 -15.20 2.30 -0.36
N GLU A 72 -16.02 1.61 -1.14
CA GLU A 72 -17.19 2.21 -1.78
C GLU A 72 -18.19 2.67 -0.73
N ARG A 73 -18.71 3.88 -0.87
CA ARG A 73 -19.79 4.37 -0.01
C ARG A 73 -21.11 3.77 -0.47
N GLU A 74 -21.96 3.42 0.48
CA GLU A 74 -23.30 2.90 0.19
C GLU A 74 -24.33 4.04 0.03
N SER A 75 -24.01 5.24 0.52
CA SER A 75 -24.88 6.42 0.38
C SER A 75 -24.10 7.74 0.44
N GLN A 76 -24.78 8.87 0.19
CA GLN A 76 -24.18 10.21 0.32
C GLN A 76 -24.03 10.67 1.78
N GLU A 77 -24.67 9.96 2.71
CA GLU A 77 -24.61 10.18 4.14
C GLU A 77 -23.46 9.39 4.79
N ASP A 78 -22.95 8.32 4.15
CA ASP A 78 -21.81 7.56 4.66
C ASP A 78 -20.59 8.48 4.88
N ARG A 79 -20.09 8.51 6.10
CA ARG A 79 -18.86 9.21 6.53
C ARG A 79 -17.75 8.19 6.76
N PRO A 80 -16.48 8.61 6.84
CA PRO A 80 -15.39 7.68 7.14
C PRO A 80 -15.59 6.94 8.47
N ALA A 81 -16.21 7.58 9.47
CA ALA A 81 -16.62 6.96 10.74
C ALA A 81 -17.53 5.72 10.59
N ASN A 82 -18.29 5.60 9.50
CA ASN A 82 -19.12 4.42 9.28
C ASN A 82 -18.30 3.17 8.95
N TRP A 83 -17.08 3.35 8.45
CA TRP A 83 -16.20 2.28 7.95
C TRP A 83 -14.95 2.07 8.80
N LEU A 84 -14.47 3.13 9.43
CA LEU A 84 -13.18 3.21 10.12
C LEU A 84 -13.34 3.80 11.52
N LYS A 85 -12.40 3.46 12.40
CA LYS A 85 -12.28 4.01 13.76
C LYS A 85 -10.98 4.80 13.92
N ALA A 86 -10.94 5.63 14.95
CA ALA A 86 -9.77 6.44 15.25
C ALA A 86 -8.60 5.55 15.69
N THR A 87 -7.40 5.95 15.28
CA THR A 87 -6.14 5.31 15.65
C THR A 87 -5.06 6.37 15.79
N ASP A 88 -3.85 5.97 16.17
CA ASP A 88 -2.68 6.86 16.17
C ASP A 88 -2.41 7.50 14.81
N TYR A 89 -2.88 6.88 13.72
CA TYR A 89 -2.68 7.36 12.35
C TYR A 89 -3.93 7.94 11.70
N ILE A 90 -5.10 7.82 12.34
CA ILE A 90 -6.39 8.33 11.85
C ILE A 90 -7.02 9.20 12.94
N PRO A 91 -6.84 10.54 12.86
CA PRO A 91 -7.38 11.47 13.84
C PRO A 91 -8.92 11.42 13.89
N PRO A 92 -9.57 11.53 15.06
CA PRO A 92 -11.03 11.52 15.16
C PRO A 92 -11.72 12.56 14.27
N GLY A 93 -11.11 13.73 14.08
CA GLY A 93 -11.67 14.81 13.26
C GLY A 93 -11.82 14.47 11.78
N VAL A 94 -10.98 13.58 11.21
CA VAL A 94 -11.17 13.16 9.82
C VAL A 94 -12.36 12.21 9.67
N LEU A 95 -12.72 11.48 10.72
CA LEU A 95 -13.80 10.50 10.66
C LEU A 95 -15.18 11.13 10.47
N THR A 96 -15.34 12.38 10.89
CA THR A 96 -16.58 13.16 10.75
C THR A 96 -16.57 14.09 9.52
N SER A 97 -15.53 14.03 8.70
CA SER A 97 -15.37 14.94 7.57
C SER A 97 -16.37 14.68 6.43
N GLU A 98 -16.79 15.77 5.78
CA GLU A 98 -17.61 15.77 4.56
C GLU A 98 -16.79 15.34 3.33
N PRO A 99 -17.45 14.90 2.23
CA PRO A 99 -16.79 14.60 0.96
C PRO A 99 -15.85 15.72 0.47
N GLY A 100 -14.73 15.33 -0.14
CA GLY A 100 -13.66 16.24 -0.57
C GLY A 100 -12.52 16.43 0.45
N PHE A 101 -12.58 15.73 1.59
CA PHE A 101 -11.53 15.76 2.59
C PHE A 101 -10.25 15.02 2.16
N LEU A 102 -9.14 15.43 2.76
CA LEU A 102 -7.86 14.74 2.71
C LEU A 102 -7.16 14.88 4.07
N SER A 103 -6.80 13.75 4.67
CA SER A 103 -5.93 13.68 5.84
C SER A 103 -4.71 12.86 5.50
N ARG A 104 -3.53 13.34 5.87
CA ARG A 104 -2.27 12.62 5.73
C ARG A 104 -1.50 12.72 7.03
N VAL A 105 -1.28 11.59 7.66
CA VAL A 105 -0.43 11.46 8.85
C VAL A 105 0.85 10.76 8.44
N GLU A 106 1.98 11.40 8.69
CA GLU A 106 3.31 10.80 8.55
C GLU A 106 3.93 10.67 9.93
N ALA A 107 4.22 9.43 10.33
CA ALA A 107 4.83 9.10 11.60
C ALA A 107 6.20 8.45 11.37
N ARG A 108 7.22 8.98 12.05
CA ARG A 108 8.52 8.32 12.16
C ARG A 108 8.49 7.37 13.35
N LEU A 109 8.66 6.09 13.09
CA LEU A 109 8.73 5.06 14.13
C LEU A 109 10.12 5.03 14.76
N ASP A 110 11.15 5.32 13.95
CA ASP A 110 12.52 5.55 14.37
C ASP A 110 13.30 6.33 13.26
N SER A 111 14.63 6.30 13.32
CA SER A 111 15.51 6.98 12.34
C SER A 111 15.42 6.45 10.91
N GLN A 112 15.05 5.19 10.72
CA GLN A 112 15.01 4.46 9.43
C GLN A 112 13.57 4.15 9.00
N ASN A 113 12.63 4.09 9.94
CA ASN A 113 11.28 3.62 9.71
C ASN A 113 10.25 4.75 9.75
N ARG A 114 9.40 4.80 8.71
CA ARG A 114 8.20 5.64 8.71
C ARG A 114 6.98 4.87 8.21
N ILE A 115 5.83 5.30 8.69
CA ILE A 115 4.52 4.92 8.17
C ILE A 115 3.75 6.18 7.79
N ILE A 116 3.06 6.11 6.67
CA ILE A 116 2.27 7.20 6.13
C ILE A 116 0.87 6.65 5.90
N VAL A 117 -0.10 7.23 6.59
CA VAL A 117 -1.52 6.89 6.40
C VAL A 117 -2.21 8.09 5.78
N THR A 118 -2.78 7.87 4.60
CA THR A 118 -3.58 8.87 3.90
C THR A 118 -5.03 8.39 3.86
N LEU A 119 -5.94 9.22 4.37
CA LEU A 119 -7.37 9.01 4.25
C LEU A 119 -7.95 10.13 3.39
N GLY A 120 -8.64 9.79 2.31
CA GLY A 120 -9.22 10.78 1.42
C GLY A 120 -10.52 10.34 0.78
N PHE A 121 -11.21 11.29 0.18
CA PHE A 121 -12.40 11.04 -0.61
C PHE A 121 -12.07 10.99 -2.11
N GLN A 122 -12.65 10.04 -2.83
CA GLN A 122 -12.63 9.97 -4.29
C GLN A 122 -14.06 10.03 -4.83
N SER A 123 -14.33 10.93 -5.76
CA SER A 123 -15.69 11.18 -6.28
C SER A 123 -16.15 10.19 -7.35
N GLU A 124 -15.31 9.24 -7.77
CA GLU A 124 -15.67 8.23 -8.77
C GLU A 124 -16.66 7.20 -8.19
N GLY A 125 -17.78 6.98 -8.88
CA GLY A 125 -18.87 6.07 -8.48
C GLY A 125 -20.17 6.82 -8.14
N ALA A 126 -21.24 6.09 -7.86
CA ALA A 126 -22.56 6.68 -7.54
C ALA A 126 -22.54 7.54 -6.27
N HIS A 127 -21.76 7.11 -5.28
CA HIS A 127 -21.61 7.79 -3.99
C HIS A 127 -20.15 8.18 -3.69
N GLY A 128 -19.22 7.91 -4.61
CA GLY A 128 -17.78 8.02 -4.34
C GLY A 128 -17.27 6.96 -3.37
N ALA A 129 -16.00 7.08 -2.99
CA ALA A 129 -15.31 6.15 -2.11
C ALA A 129 -14.46 6.86 -1.05
N VAL A 130 -14.29 6.20 0.09
CA VAL A 130 -13.25 6.51 1.06
C VAL A 130 -12.01 5.69 0.71
N VAL A 131 -10.87 6.36 0.53
CA VAL A 131 -9.60 5.72 0.22
C VAL A 131 -8.70 5.77 1.45
N LEU A 132 -8.39 4.60 1.99
CA LEU A 132 -7.39 4.39 3.04
C LEU A 132 -6.11 3.84 2.41
N ASP A 133 -5.10 4.69 2.30
CA ASP A 133 -3.80 4.38 1.76
C ASP A 133 -2.76 4.31 2.88
N ILE A 134 -2.08 3.17 2.99
CA ILE A 134 -1.07 2.91 4.01
C ILE A 134 0.24 2.60 3.30
N ASP A 135 1.25 3.44 3.52
CA ASP A 135 2.60 3.30 2.95
C ASP A 135 3.62 3.13 4.08
N ARG A 136 4.24 1.96 4.13
CA ARG A 136 5.24 1.60 5.13
C ARG A 136 6.61 1.52 4.47
N ILE A 137 7.55 2.31 4.97
CA ILE A 137 8.86 2.52 4.34
C ILE A 137 9.98 2.33 5.36
N VAL A 138 10.98 1.56 4.98
CA VAL A 138 12.26 1.46 5.67
C VAL A 138 13.39 1.98 4.78
N GLU A 139 14.22 2.86 5.33
CA GLU A 139 15.38 3.49 4.68
C GLU A 139 16.66 3.05 5.41
N THR A 140 17.22 1.93 4.96
CA THR A 140 18.50 1.38 5.42
C THR A 140 19.11 0.55 4.28
N GLU A 141 20.38 0.21 4.40
CA GLU A 141 21.05 -0.71 3.48
C GLU A 141 20.60 -2.16 3.74
N PHE A 142 20.23 -2.84 2.66
CA PHE A 142 19.92 -4.26 2.62
C PHE A 142 20.83 -4.93 1.59
N PRO A 143 21.30 -6.15 1.87
CA PRO A 143 21.76 -7.06 0.84
C PRO A 143 20.71 -7.19 -0.28
N PRO A 144 21.12 -7.22 -1.56
CA PRO A 144 20.18 -7.29 -2.67
C PRO A 144 19.59 -8.68 -2.89
N ASP A 145 19.81 -9.65 -1.99
CA ASP A 145 19.32 -11.01 -2.13
C ASP A 145 17.83 -11.17 -1.76
N VAL A 146 17.24 -12.24 -2.26
CA VAL A 146 15.80 -12.54 -2.14
C VAL A 146 15.38 -12.77 -0.69
N GLU A 147 16.25 -13.31 0.16
CA GLU A 147 15.93 -13.62 1.56
C GLU A 147 15.82 -12.33 2.37
N ALA A 148 16.84 -11.46 2.28
CA ALA A 148 16.85 -10.16 2.95
C ALA A 148 15.65 -9.28 2.54
N LEU A 149 15.30 -9.25 1.25
CA LEU A 149 14.12 -8.53 0.77
C LEU A 149 12.82 -9.17 1.29
N GLY A 150 12.73 -10.50 1.31
CA GLY A 150 11.57 -11.22 1.82
C GLY A 150 11.28 -10.88 3.28
N ASP A 151 12.28 -10.96 4.13
CA ASP A 151 12.16 -10.67 5.57
C ASP A 151 11.82 -9.21 5.84
N ALA A 152 12.40 -8.28 5.05
CA ALA A 152 12.03 -6.88 5.13
C ALA A 152 10.56 -6.67 4.72
N MET A 153 10.12 -7.27 3.63
CA MET A 153 8.74 -7.17 3.15
C MET A 153 7.73 -7.72 4.16
N ASP A 154 8.01 -8.86 4.80
CA ASP A 154 7.11 -9.45 5.79
C ASP A 154 6.92 -8.54 7.01
N ARG A 155 8.00 -7.92 7.52
CA ARG A 155 7.91 -6.92 8.60
C ARG A 155 7.08 -5.70 8.20
N LEU A 156 7.29 -5.16 6.99
CA LEU A 156 6.48 -4.03 6.52
C LEU A 156 5.00 -4.43 6.37
N HIS A 157 4.74 -5.67 5.96
CA HIS A 157 3.38 -6.18 5.82
C HIS A 157 2.68 -6.32 7.17
N GLU A 158 3.37 -6.85 8.20
CA GLU A 158 2.83 -6.90 9.57
C GLU A 158 2.42 -5.51 10.08
N ASP A 159 3.26 -4.50 9.87
CA ASP A 159 2.99 -3.11 10.26
C ASP A 159 1.76 -2.54 9.51
N VAL A 160 1.69 -2.74 8.19
CA VAL A 160 0.54 -2.29 7.37
C VAL A 160 -0.73 -3.02 7.79
N TRP A 161 -0.64 -4.33 8.02
CA TRP A 161 -1.77 -5.17 8.42
C TRP A 161 -2.29 -4.77 9.80
N TYR A 162 -1.39 -4.48 10.74
CA TYR A 162 -1.75 -3.94 12.04
C TYR A 162 -2.45 -2.58 11.92
N ALA A 163 -1.89 -1.64 11.15
CA ALA A 163 -2.50 -0.33 10.95
C ALA A 163 -3.90 -0.43 10.33
N PHE A 164 -4.06 -1.27 9.30
CA PHE A 164 -5.36 -1.53 8.68
C PHE A 164 -6.35 -2.16 9.65
N ASN A 165 -5.93 -3.21 10.37
CA ASN A 165 -6.81 -3.92 11.28
C ASN A 165 -7.26 -3.08 12.46
N SER A 166 -6.36 -2.27 13.00
CA SER A 166 -6.64 -1.31 14.07
C SER A 166 -7.54 -0.17 13.60
N ALA A 167 -7.55 0.18 12.31
CA ALA A 167 -8.43 1.21 11.75
C ALA A 167 -9.82 0.70 11.39
N LYS A 168 -10.00 -0.60 11.21
CA LYS A 168 -11.24 -1.19 10.72
C LYS A 168 -12.38 -1.05 11.73
N GLY A 169 -13.51 -0.51 11.28
CA GLY A 169 -14.78 -0.50 12.00
C GLY A 169 -15.67 -1.70 11.66
N ASP A 170 -16.75 -1.88 12.41
CA ASP A 170 -17.61 -3.07 12.34
C ASP A 170 -18.32 -3.25 11.00
N LYS A 171 -18.62 -2.15 10.29
CA LYS A 171 -19.23 -2.21 8.95
C LYS A 171 -18.23 -2.80 7.95
N LEU A 172 -16.99 -2.33 7.97
CA LEU A 172 -15.94 -2.82 7.09
C LEU A 172 -15.56 -4.27 7.41
N GLU A 173 -15.49 -4.64 8.70
CA GLU A 173 -15.29 -6.04 9.11
C GLU A 173 -16.35 -6.98 8.51
N ARG A 174 -17.62 -6.62 8.65
CA ARG A 174 -18.73 -7.41 8.08
C ARG A 174 -18.66 -7.51 6.57
N LEU A 175 -18.28 -6.43 5.87
CA LEU A 175 -18.08 -6.45 4.43
C LEU A 175 -16.99 -7.44 4.01
N LEU A 176 -15.86 -7.46 4.73
CA LEU A 176 -14.75 -8.35 4.41
C LEU A 176 -15.06 -9.82 4.70
N VAL A 177 -15.72 -10.12 5.82
CA VAL A 177 -16.12 -11.50 6.19
C VAL A 177 -17.26 -11.99 5.29
N GLY A 178 -18.24 -11.14 4.99
CA GLY A 178 -19.36 -11.46 4.10
C GLY A 178 -18.96 -11.60 2.63
N GLY A 179 -17.83 -11.03 2.23
CA GLY A 179 -17.23 -11.18 0.90
C GLY A 179 -16.35 -12.43 0.73
N GLN A 180 -16.16 -13.25 1.78
CA GLN A 180 -15.42 -14.51 1.74
C GLN A 180 -16.32 -15.76 1.49
N GLN A 181 -17.56 -15.57 1.02
CA GLN A 181 -18.46 -16.66 0.61
C GLN A 181 -18.50 -16.85 -0.90
#